data_AF-A0AAD7J624-F1
#
_entry.id   AF-A0AAD7J624-F1
#
_cell.length_a   1.000
_cell.length_b   1.000
_cell.length_c   1.000
_cell.angle_alpha   90.00
_cell.angle_beta   90.00
_cell.angle_gamma   90.00
#
_symmetry.space_group_name_H-M   'P 1'
#
loop_
_entity.id
_entity.type
_entity.pdbx_description
1 polymer ?
#
loop_
_entity_poly.entity_id
_entity_poly.type
_entity_poly.pdbx_seq_one_letter_code
_entity_poly.pdbx_strand_id
1 'polypeptide(L)'
;MNCAKEILWGIAESNFRFEFLGLDCRASGMVRPEDCRKCFAGDMVMGMPLEEGKRGLAALTSAERHQYFLRIAKLMEAWTPSPGGIIMQANTVRAHEWDSSKRDDLELAVGRHYTQTFFDYFGRAAVIPMRLEHGFGS
;
A
#
# COMPACT_ATOMS: atom_id res chain seq x y z
N MET A 1 -11.22 22.19 -13.15
CA MET A 1 -11.61 21.64 -11.83
C MET A 1 -10.50 20.71 -11.32
N ASN A 2 -9.32 21.25 -10.96
CA ASN A 2 -8.20 20.44 -10.44
C ASN A 2 -8.26 20.27 -8.92
N CYS A 3 -8.59 21.34 -8.18
CA CYS A 3 -8.58 21.32 -6.72
C CYS A 3 -9.51 20.25 -6.11
N ALA A 4 -10.68 19.98 -6.72
CA ALA A 4 -11.60 18.97 -6.21
C ALA A 4 -11.02 17.54 -6.30
N LYS A 5 -10.33 17.21 -7.40
CA LYS A 5 -9.68 15.89 -7.57
C LYS A 5 -8.53 15.70 -6.60
N GLU A 6 -7.76 16.76 -6.37
CA GLU A 6 -6.63 16.78 -5.43
C GLU A 6 -7.10 16.60 -3.98
N ILE A 7 -8.17 17.30 -3.59
CA ILE A 7 -8.80 17.13 -2.27
C ILE A 7 -9.33 15.70 -2.11
N LEU A 8 -10.03 15.18 -3.12
CA LEU A 8 -10.56 13.81 -3.09
C LEU A 8 -9.43 12.76 -2.99
N TRP A 9 -8.33 12.97 -3.73
CA TRP A 9 -7.15 12.11 -3.64
C TRP A 9 -6.53 12.14 -2.24
N GLY A 10 -6.33 13.33 -1.66
CA GLY A 10 -5.78 13.48 -0.31
C GLY A 10 -6.65 12.82 0.77
N ILE A 11 -7.98 12.94 0.67
CA ILE A 11 -8.93 12.26 1.56
C ILE A 11 -8.84 10.74 1.39
N ALA A 12 -8.85 10.25 0.15
CA ALA A 12 -8.81 8.82 -0.13
C ALA A 12 -7.51 8.17 0.32
N GLU A 13 -6.35 8.79 0.09
CA GLU A 13 -5.07 8.27 0.61
C GLU A 13 -5.07 8.26 2.14
N SER A 14 -5.54 9.35 2.77
CA SER A 14 -5.60 9.41 4.24
C SER A 14 -6.47 8.27 4.78
N ASN A 15 -7.66 8.08 4.20
CA ASN A 15 -8.55 6.98 4.55
C ASN A 15 -7.88 5.63 4.36
N PHE A 16 -7.21 5.40 3.23
CA PHE A 16 -6.49 4.16 2.97
C PHE A 16 -5.40 3.88 4.02
N ARG A 17 -4.59 4.87 4.40
CA ARG A 17 -3.54 4.70 5.42
C ARG A 17 -4.12 4.39 6.80
N PHE A 18 -5.21 5.06 7.19
CA PHE A 18 -5.92 4.77 8.44
C PHE A 18 -6.57 3.38 8.42
N GLU A 19 -7.19 3.00 7.31
CA GLU A 19 -7.76 1.67 7.11
C GLU A 19 -6.70 0.58 7.18
N PHE A 20 -5.55 0.80 6.55
CA PHE A 20 -4.42 -0.13 6.60
C PHE A 20 -3.88 -0.29 8.03
N LEU A 21 -3.70 0.81 8.76
CA LEU A 21 -3.28 0.78 10.17
C LEU A 21 -4.29 0.01 11.05
N GLY A 22 -5.58 0.30 10.87
CA GLY A 22 -6.65 -0.38 11.61
C GLY A 22 -6.72 -1.87 11.28
N LEU A 23 -6.55 -2.23 10.01
CA LEU A 23 -6.50 -3.61 9.57
C LEU A 23 -5.29 -4.34 10.13
N ASP A 24 -4.09 -3.75 10.03
CA ASP A 24 -2.86 -4.34 10.56
C ASP A 24 -3.00 -4.66 12.05
N CYS A 25 -3.53 -3.72 12.83
CA CYS A 25 -3.78 -3.91 14.25
C CYS A 25 -4.73 -5.08 14.52
N ARG A 26 -5.79 -5.22 13.72
CA ARG A 26 -6.82 -6.24 13.92
C ARG A 26 -6.39 -7.61 13.43
N ALA A 27 -5.70 -7.68 12.30
CA ALA A 27 -5.24 -8.91 11.67
C ALA A 27 -4.00 -9.48 12.37
N SER A 28 -3.11 -8.63 12.89
CA SER A 28 -1.88 -9.06 13.57
C SER A 28 -1.97 -9.11 15.09
N GLY A 29 -2.94 -8.41 15.68
CA GLY A 29 -3.03 -8.21 17.13
C GLY A 29 -1.94 -7.29 17.71
N MET A 30 -1.14 -6.62 16.87
CA MET A 30 -0.04 -5.75 17.29
C MET A 30 -0.33 -4.28 17.00
N VAL A 31 0.19 -3.39 17.86
CA VAL A 31 0.14 -1.93 17.63
C VAL A 31 1.50 -1.47 17.12
N ARG A 32 1.62 -1.25 15.80
CA ARG A 32 2.88 -0.87 15.13
C ARG A 32 2.72 0.27 14.11
N PRO A 33 2.25 1.45 14.55
CA PRO A 33 1.96 2.58 13.65
C PRO A 33 3.19 3.08 12.88
N GLU A 34 4.37 2.99 13.48
CA GLU A 34 5.63 3.41 12.86
C GLU A 34 6.03 2.49 11.70
N ASP A 35 5.77 1.19 11.81
CA ASP A 35 6.05 0.27 10.71
C ASP A 35 5.02 0.39 9.60
N CYS A 36 3.75 0.62 9.94
CA CYS A 36 2.71 0.96 8.95
C CYS A 36 3.05 2.26 8.20
N ARG A 37 3.58 3.29 8.87
CA ARG A 37 3.95 4.55 8.21
C ARG A 37 5.02 4.34 7.13
N LYS A 38 5.99 3.45 7.39
CA LYS A 38 7.06 3.12 6.43
C LYS A 38 6.55 2.46 5.15
N CYS A 39 5.32 1.93 5.12
CA CYS A 39 4.71 1.33 3.92
C CYS A 39 4.29 2.37 2.87
N PHE A 40 4.33 3.66 3.18
CA PHE A 40 3.87 4.72 2.29
C PHE A 40 4.94 5.78 2.08
N ALA A 41 4.81 6.52 0.98
CA ALA A 41 5.66 7.69 0.73
C ALA A 41 5.13 8.91 1.49
N GLY A 42 6.05 9.72 2.03
CA GLY A 42 5.73 10.92 2.80
C GLY A 42 5.09 10.65 4.17
N ASP A 43 5.02 11.70 4.98
CA ASP A 43 4.40 11.64 6.31
C ASP A 43 2.88 11.87 6.25
N MET A 44 2.14 11.36 7.25
CA MET A 44 0.72 11.63 7.44
C MET A 44 0.47 13.05 8.01
N VAL A 45 1.03 14.08 7.38
CA VAL A 45 0.74 15.46 7.74
C VAL A 45 -0.45 15.95 6.91
N MET A 46 -1.34 16.73 7.53
CA MET A 46 -2.47 17.38 6.85
C MET A 46 -1.98 18.12 5.59
N GLY A 47 -2.50 17.72 4.43
CA GLY A 47 -2.07 18.24 3.13
C GLY A 47 -0.85 17.51 2.60
N MET A 48 -1.05 16.30 2.07
CA MET A 48 0.01 15.64 1.31
C MET A 48 0.35 16.46 0.06
N PRO A 49 1.63 16.76 -0.19
CA PRO A 49 2.05 17.42 -1.41
C PRO A 49 1.59 16.63 -2.65
N LEU A 50 1.13 17.33 -3.68
CA LEU A 50 0.69 16.69 -4.93
C LEU A 50 1.76 15.83 -5.59
N GLU A 51 3.02 16.17 -5.37
CA GLU A 51 4.19 15.40 -5.83
C GLU A 51 4.22 13.96 -5.25
N GLU A 52 3.60 13.73 -4.08
CA GLU A 52 3.47 12.39 -3.51
C GLU A 52 2.45 11.52 -4.27
N GLY A 53 1.56 12.13 -5.05
CA GLY A 53 0.54 11.44 -5.87
C GLY A 53 1.08 10.56 -7.00
N LYS A 54 2.40 10.58 -7.18
CA LYS A 54 3.15 9.75 -8.14
C LYS A 54 4.30 8.98 -7.47
N ARG A 55 4.31 8.89 -6.15
CA ARG A 55 5.32 8.17 -5.36
C ARG A 55 4.66 7.03 -4.59
N GLY A 56 5.45 6.25 -3.84
CA GLY A 56 4.89 5.20 -3.00
C GLY A 56 4.19 4.13 -3.82
N LEU A 57 3.00 3.72 -3.38
CA LEU A 57 2.13 2.80 -4.10
C LEU A 57 1.50 3.41 -5.36
N ALA A 58 1.50 4.74 -5.49
CA ALA A 58 0.98 5.44 -6.66
C ALA A 58 2.03 5.61 -7.77
N ALA A 59 3.30 5.23 -7.54
CA ALA A 59 4.37 5.37 -8.53
C ALA A 59 4.07 4.64 -9.84
N LEU A 60 4.60 5.15 -10.96
CA LEU A 60 4.28 4.66 -12.30
C LEU A 60 4.87 3.28 -12.56
N THR A 61 6.10 3.04 -12.13
CA THR A 61 6.79 1.78 -12.39
C THR A 61 6.68 0.82 -11.21
N SER A 62 6.60 -0.48 -11.49
CA SER A 62 6.64 -1.50 -10.42
C SER A 62 7.96 -1.49 -9.66
N ALA A 63 9.05 -1.07 -10.30
CA ALA A 63 10.35 -0.88 -9.65
C ALA A 63 10.29 0.13 -8.49
N GLU A 64 9.63 1.27 -8.71
CA GLU A 64 9.50 2.33 -7.68
C GLU A 64 8.56 1.90 -6.55
N ARG A 65 7.48 1.19 -6.89
CA ARG A 65 6.50 0.68 -5.93
C ARG A 65 7.04 -0.48 -5.10
N HIS A 66 7.96 -1.27 -5.65
CA HIS A 66 8.40 -2.55 -5.10
C HIS A 66 8.81 -2.49 -3.62
N GLN A 67 9.62 -1.50 -3.23
CA GLN A 67 10.07 -1.35 -1.84
C GLN A 67 8.93 -1.17 -0.83
N TYR A 68 7.82 -0.56 -1.25
CA TYR A 68 6.65 -0.34 -0.39
C TYR A 68 5.87 -1.65 -0.25
N PHE A 69 5.73 -2.41 -1.34
CA PHE A 69 5.11 -3.74 -1.31
C PHE A 69 5.91 -4.74 -0.48
N LEU A 70 7.25 -4.69 -0.48
CA LEU A 70 8.06 -5.52 0.42
C LEU A 70 7.78 -5.21 1.90
N ARG A 71 7.65 -3.92 2.24
CA ARG A 71 7.32 -3.51 3.62
C ARG A 71 5.91 -3.95 4.02
N ILE A 72 4.93 -3.82 3.13
CA ILE A 72 3.57 -4.31 3.36
C ILE A 72 3.57 -5.83 3.56
N ALA A 73 4.24 -6.58 2.67
CA ALA A 73 4.37 -8.02 2.78
C ALA A 73 4.98 -8.45 4.12
N LYS A 74 5.99 -7.71 4.61
CA LYS A 74 6.58 -7.96 5.93
C LYS A 74 5.59 -7.81 7.07
N LEU A 75 4.69 -6.84 7.00
CA LEU A 75 3.63 -6.70 8.02
C LEU A 75 2.62 -7.85 7.91
N MET A 76 2.23 -8.20 6.69
CA MET A 76 1.26 -9.26 6.42
C MET A 76 1.68 -10.63 6.92
N GLU A 77 2.98 -10.92 7.08
CA GLU A 77 3.46 -12.19 7.68
C GLU A 77 2.82 -12.50 9.04
N ALA A 78 2.44 -11.46 9.80
CA ALA A 78 1.81 -11.61 11.10
C ALA A 78 0.28 -11.58 11.05
N TRP A 79 -0.32 -11.41 9.88
CA TRP A 79 -1.77 -11.30 9.74
C TRP A 79 -2.45 -12.67 9.85
N THR A 80 -3.71 -12.66 10.29
CA THR A 80 -4.61 -13.80 10.25
C THR A 80 -5.76 -13.50 9.28
N PRO A 81 -6.07 -14.38 8.31
CA PRO A 81 -5.34 -15.60 7.98
C PRO A 81 -3.92 -15.29 7.45
N SER A 82 -2.99 -16.21 7.69
CA SER A 82 -1.61 -16.07 7.22
C SER A 82 -1.57 -15.96 5.68
N PRO A 83 -0.79 -15.02 5.10
CA PRO A 83 -0.64 -14.94 3.67
C PRO A 83 0.13 -16.16 3.13
N GLY A 84 -0.11 -16.50 1.87
CA GLY A 84 0.61 -17.57 1.18
C GLY A 84 1.55 -17.06 0.08
N GLY A 85 2.25 -17.99 -0.55
CA GLY A 85 2.96 -17.76 -1.81
C GLY A 85 4.03 -16.67 -1.74
N ILE A 86 4.02 -15.78 -2.74
CA ILE A 86 5.07 -14.75 -2.92
C ILE A 86 5.15 -13.75 -1.77
N ILE A 87 4.07 -13.52 -1.01
CA ILE A 87 4.08 -12.64 0.16
C ILE A 87 5.00 -13.20 1.25
N MET A 88 4.90 -14.50 1.55
CA MET A 88 5.76 -15.17 2.54
C MET A 88 7.21 -15.31 2.08
N GLN A 89 7.44 -15.30 0.77
CA GLN A 89 8.79 -15.35 0.19
C GLN A 89 9.42 -13.96 0.10
N ALA A 90 8.64 -12.88 0.25
CA ALA A 90 9.07 -11.54 -0.08
C ALA A 90 10.33 -11.09 0.69
N ASN A 91 10.47 -11.55 1.94
CA ASN A 91 11.58 -11.20 2.83
C ASN A 91 12.78 -12.17 2.79
N THR A 92 12.67 -13.26 2.03
CA THR A 92 13.75 -14.24 1.88
C THR A 92 14.43 -14.17 0.51
N VAL A 93 13.73 -13.65 -0.49
CA VAL A 93 14.25 -13.44 -1.86
C VAL A 93 15.23 -12.27 -1.88
N ARG A 94 16.41 -12.46 -2.50
CA ARG A 94 17.43 -11.40 -2.58
C ARG A 94 17.01 -10.32 -3.57
N ALA A 95 17.50 -9.09 -3.35
CA ALA A 95 17.15 -7.93 -4.17
C ALA A 95 17.36 -8.14 -5.69
N HIS A 96 18.42 -8.85 -6.11
CA HIS A 96 18.73 -9.10 -7.52
C HIS A 96 17.83 -10.17 -8.16
N GLU A 97 17.05 -10.92 -7.37
CA GLU A 97 16.16 -11.97 -7.87
C GLU A 97 14.77 -11.43 -8.23
N TRP A 98 14.50 -10.14 -7.98
CA TRP A 98 13.26 -9.46 -8.32
C TRP A 98 13.30 -8.87 -9.74
N ASP A 99 12.86 -9.66 -10.70
CA ASP A 99 12.50 -9.17 -12.04
C ASP A 99 11.14 -8.44 -12.05
N SER A 100 10.76 -7.89 -13.20
CA SER A 100 9.48 -7.16 -13.33
C SER A 100 8.27 -8.04 -13.04
N SER A 101 8.28 -9.30 -13.51
CA SER A 101 7.14 -10.21 -13.36
C SER A 101 6.87 -10.52 -11.90
N LYS A 102 7.92 -10.85 -11.13
CA LYS A 102 7.79 -11.13 -9.70
C LYS A 102 7.32 -9.92 -8.92
N ARG A 103 7.76 -8.70 -9.31
CA ARG A 103 7.27 -7.48 -8.68
C ARG A 103 5.77 -7.37 -8.89
N ASP A 104 5.30 -7.50 -10.13
CA ASP A 104 3.88 -7.43 -10.46
C ASP A 104 3.05 -8.53 -9.75
N ASP A 105 3.60 -9.75 -9.64
CA ASP A 105 2.99 -10.85 -8.89
C ASP A 105 2.87 -10.52 -7.39
N LEU A 106 3.90 -9.89 -6.80
CA LEU A 106 3.86 -9.44 -5.41
C LEU A 106 2.79 -8.36 -5.21
N GLU A 107 2.72 -7.36 -6.11
CA GLU A 107 1.71 -6.31 -6.02
C GLU A 107 0.29 -6.89 -6.05
N LEU A 108 0.06 -7.82 -6.99
CA LEU A 108 -1.22 -8.50 -7.13
C LEU A 108 -1.56 -9.34 -5.88
N ALA A 109 -0.60 -10.11 -5.36
CA ALA A 109 -0.78 -10.93 -4.18
C ALA A 109 -1.09 -10.08 -2.95
N VAL A 110 -0.30 -9.04 -2.70
CA VAL A 110 -0.51 -8.10 -1.59
C VAL A 110 -1.86 -7.40 -1.71
N GLY A 111 -2.21 -6.90 -2.90
CA GLY A 111 -3.49 -6.24 -3.14
C GLY A 111 -4.68 -7.15 -2.84
N ARG A 112 -4.65 -8.41 -3.33
CA ARG A 112 -5.70 -9.40 -3.06
C ARG A 112 -5.80 -9.77 -1.59
N HIS A 113 -4.67 -10.01 -0.93
CA HIS A 113 -4.67 -10.37 0.48
C HIS A 113 -5.20 -9.20 1.33
N TYR A 114 -4.74 -7.97 1.07
CA TYR A 114 -5.26 -6.78 1.73
C TYR A 114 -6.78 -6.63 1.59
N THR A 115 -7.30 -6.67 0.38
CA THR A 115 -8.73 -6.42 0.15
C THR A 115 -9.61 -7.53 0.73
N GLN A 116 -9.18 -8.79 0.61
CA GLN A 116 -9.91 -9.92 1.18
C GLN A 116 -9.91 -9.86 2.71
N THR A 117 -8.73 -9.71 3.34
CA THR A 117 -8.62 -9.63 4.80
C THR A 117 -9.37 -8.41 5.35
N PHE A 118 -9.36 -7.28 4.64
CA PHE A 118 -10.17 -6.12 5.01
C PHE A 118 -11.67 -6.44 5.00
N PHE A 119 -12.16 -7.07 3.92
CA PHE A 119 -13.55 -7.47 3.83
C PHE A 119 -13.94 -8.45 4.95
N ASP A 120 -13.09 -9.43 5.25
CA ASP A 120 -13.34 -10.43 6.28
C ASP A 120 -13.48 -9.79 7.68
N TYR A 121 -12.70 -8.74 7.99
CA TYR A 121 -12.75 -8.07 9.29
C TYR A 121 -13.77 -6.94 9.40
N PHE A 122 -14.06 -6.23 8.31
CA PHE A 122 -14.87 -5.01 8.33
C PHE A 122 -16.18 -5.10 7.53
N GLY A 123 -16.40 -6.16 6.77
CA GLY A 123 -17.65 -6.41 6.04
C GLY A 123 -17.95 -5.44 4.89
N ARG A 124 -16.95 -4.70 4.40
CA ARG A 124 -17.09 -3.75 3.30
C ARG A 124 -15.85 -3.74 2.40
N ALA A 125 -15.97 -3.11 1.24
CA ALA A 125 -14.83 -2.87 0.36
C ALA A 125 -13.80 -1.95 1.04
N ALA A 126 -12.52 -2.31 0.88
CA ALA A 126 -11.40 -1.48 1.28
C ALA A 126 -11.23 -0.28 0.35
N VAL A 127 -10.73 0.83 0.86
CA VAL A 127 -10.18 1.89 0.02
C VAL A 127 -8.88 1.37 -0.59
N ILE A 128 -8.66 1.71 -1.86
CA ILE A 128 -7.41 1.36 -2.56
C ILE A 128 -6.64 2.64 -2.91
N PRO A 129 -5.29 2.60 -2.93
CA PRO A 129 -4.49 3.72 -3.38
C PRO A 129 -4.92 4.17 -4.77
N MET A 130 -5.07 5.48 -4.94
CA MET A 130 -5.38 6.09 -6.24
C MET A 130 -4.14 6.80 -6.77
N ARG A 131 -3.92 6.69 -8.06
CA ARG A 131 -2.92 7.51 -8.75
C ARG A 131 -3.55 8.83 -9.18
N LEU A 132 -2.86 9.93 -8.92
CA LEU A 132 -3.27 11.22 -9.46
C LEU A 132 -2.78 11.35 -10.91
N GLU A 133 -3.68 11.11 -11.87
CA GLU A 133 -3.42 11.32 -13.30
C GLU A 133 -3.44 12.82 -13.63
N HIS A 134 -2.35 13.53 -13.34
CA HIS A 134 -2.07 14.83 -13.93
C HIS A 134 -0.68 14.80 -14.57
N GLY A 135 -0.62 14.98 -15.89
CA GLY A 135 0.56 15.58 -16.50
C GLY A 135 0.57 17.05 -16.08
N PHE A 136 1.65 17.52 -15.45
CA PHE A 136 1.96 18.93 -15.57
C PHE A 136 2.20 19.16 -17.06
N GLY A 137 1.48 20.12 -17.65
CA GLY A 137 1.55 20.39 -19.08
C GLY A 137 2.99 20.43 -19.58
N SER A 138 3.27 19.57 -20.55
CA SER A 138 4.32 19.80 -21.54
C SER A 138 3.80 20.76 -22.59
#